data_AF-A0A0F9KVQ6-F1
#
_entry.id   AF-A0A0F9KVQ6-F1
#
_cell.length_a   1.000
_cell.length_b   1.000
_cell.length_c   1.000
_cell.angle_alpha   90.00
_cell.angle_beta   90.00
_cell.angle_gamma   90.00
#
_symmetry.space_group_name_H-M   'P 1'
#
loop_
_entity.id
_entity.type
_entity.pdbx_description
1 polymer ?
#
loop_
_entity_poly.entity_id
_entity_poly.type
_entity_poly.pdbx_seq_one_letter_code
_entity_poly.pdbx_strand_id
1 'polypeptide(L)'
;MKKKIDILILLIMISIVLTVQTKSESYINSLPKSPFVLSRQTVCVIKEDDIMSKRIPLTQGQFTIVDDNMYDYLNQWKWHAAKTTCGGYRAVRSDNINNKCVLMSREIMGFPKRKVVDHIDHNMLNNQGSNIRACSYSQNNQNRLKIKLCSSKYKGVCWHKHSNKWQVKITVNKKRIQIGLYTDAIEGAKAYDKKAKKYFGEFACLNF
;
A
#
# COMPACT_ATOMS: atom_id res chain seq x y z
N MET A 1 44.15 -35.13 23.43
CA MET A 1 44.29 -33.81 22.76
C MET A 1 42.97 -33.18 22.29
N LYS A 2 41.79 -33.82 22.41
CA LYS A 2 40.50 -33.22 22.00
C LYS A 2 39.82 -32.31 23.06
N LYS A 3 40.16 -32.41 24.35
CA LYS A 3 39.50 -31.63 25.42
C LYS A 3 39.95 -30.15 25.55
N LYS A 4 41.05 -29.73 24.91
CA LYS A 4 41.55 -28.34 25.00
C LYS A 4 40.93 -27.40 23.96
N ILE A 5 40.37 -27.94 22.88
CA ILE A 5 39.77 -27.13 21.79
C ILE A 5 38.36 -26.65 22.18
N ASP A 6 37.61 -27.47 22.94
CA ASP A 6 36.24 -27.13 23.36
C ASP A 6 36.18 -25.97 24.38
N ILE A 7 37.18 -25.84 25.24
CA ILE A 7 37.26 -24.76 26.24
C ILE A 7 37.54 -23.41 25.57
N LEU A 8 38.35 -23.39 24.51
CA LEU A 8 38.66 -22.16 23.78
C LEU A 8 37.44 -21.63 23.02
N ILE A 9 36.63 -22.52 22.44
CA ILE A 9 35.37 -22.15 21.76
C ILE A 9 34.35 -21.63 22.78
N LEU A 10 34.26 -22.25 23.97
CA LEU A 10 33.36 -21.80 25.03
C LEU A 10 33.75 -20.41 25.58
N LEU A 11 35.06 -20.14 25.73
CA LEU A 11 35.56 -18.84 26.17
C LEU A 11 35.29 -17.74 25.14
N ILE A 12 35.44 -18.02 23.84
CA ILE A 12 35.12 -17.07 22.76
C ILE A 12 33.62 -16.74 22.74
N MET A 13 32.75 -17.73 22.95
CA MET A 13 31.30 -17.51 23.00
C MET A 13 30.88 -16.69 24.23
N ILE A 14 31.50 -16.90 25.40
CA ILE A 14 31.21 -16.13 26.61
C ILE A 14 31.67 -14.66 26.47
N SER A 15 32.83 -14.40 25.84
CA SER A 15 33.29 -13.02 25.60
C SER A 15 32.38 -12.26 24.63
N ILE A 16 31.82 -12.92 23.60
CA ILE A 16 30.88 -12.28 22.66
C ILE A 16 29.57 -11.90 23.39
N VAL A 17 29.04 -12.79 24.24
CA VAL A 17 27.80 -12.52 25.00
C VAL A 17 27.97 -11.36 25.99
N LEU A 18 29.09 -11.31 26.72
CA LEU A 18 29.39 -10.20 27.65
C LEU A 18 29.58 -8.84 26.94
N THR A 19 30.09 -8.85 25.71
CA THR A 19 30.27 -7.61 24.92
C THR A 19 28.94 -7.05 24.39
N VAL A 20 27.93 -7.90 24.18
CA VAL A 20 26.57 -7.48 23.79
C VAL A 20 25.84 -6.84 24.99
N GLN A 21 26.07 -7.33 26.21
CA GLN A 21 25.39 -6.83 27.41
C GLN A 21 25.84 -5.39 27.78
N THR A 22 27.14 -5.10 27.70
CA THR A 22 27.69 -3.81 28.16
C THR A 22 27.39 -2.61 27.25
N LYS A 23 27.17 -2.83 25.94
CA LYS A 23 26.72 -1.76 25.02
C LYS A 23 25.26 -1.35 25.25
N SER A 24 24.43 -2.21 25.84
CA SER A 24 23.04 -1.87 26.17
C SER A 24 22.93 -1.04 27.46
N GLU A 25 23.83 -1.23 28.42
CA GLU A 25 23.81 -0.53 29.71
C GLU A 25 24.40 0.89 29.66
N SER A 26 25.35 1.17 28.77
CA SER A 26 25.87 2.54 28.57
C SER A 26 24.87 3.49 27.90
N TYR A 27 23.84 2.95 27.24
CA TYR A 27 22.79 3.74 26.59
C TYR A 27 21.62 4.06 27.55
N ILE A 28 21.41 3.24 28.58
CA ILE A 28 20.31 3.42 29.55
C ILE A 28 20.64 4.50 30.61
N ASN A 29 21.92 4.72 30.91
CA ASN A 29 22.35 5.64 31.98
C ASN A 29 22.54 7.11 31.56
N SER A 30 22.31 7.48 30.30
CA SER A 30 22.43 8.86 29.81
C SER A 30 21.10 9.61 29.65
N LEU A 31 19.98 9.01 30.07
CA LEU A 31 18.66 9.62 30.00
C LEU A 31 18.39 10.51 31.24
N PRO A 32 17.87 11.74 31.07
CA PRO A 32 17.54 12.62 32.19
C PRO A 32 16.36 12.07 33.01
N LYS A 33 16.58 11.91 34.32
CA LYS A 33 15.55 11.47 35.28
C LYS A 33 14.66 12.68 35.66
N SER A 34 13.48 12.77 35.06
CA SER A 34 12.42 13.74 35.45
C SER A 34 11.42 13.08 36.40
N PRO A 35 10.95 13.76 37.46
CA PRO A 35 10.16 13.14 38.52
C PRO A 35 8.69 12.99 38.14
N PHE A 36 8.17 11.80 38.43
CA PHE A 36 6.76 11.41 38.36
C PHE A 36 5.85 12.33 39.18
N VAL A 37 4.71 12.74 38.60
CA VAL A 37 3.45 12.91 39.32
C VAL A 37 2.36 12.16 38.55
N LEU A 38 1.73 11.20 39.23
CA LEU A 38 0.73 10.27 38.71
C LEU A 38 -0.63 10.96 38.55
N SER A 39 -1.22 10.93 37.35
CA SER A 39 -2.68 10.95 37.18
C SER A 39 -3.08 10.04 36.01
N ARG A 40 -4.21 9.35 36.21
CA ARG A 40 -4.66 8.18 35.44
C ARG A 40 -5.09 8.54 34.01
N GLN A 41 -4.77 7.62 33.09
CA GLN A 41 -5.28 7.48 31.72
C GLN A 41 -4.84 8.55 30.70
N THR A 42 -3.59 8.44 30.26
CA THR A 42 -3.19 8.87 28.92
C THR A 42 -2.47 7.71 28.24
N VAL A 43 -3.12 7.13 27.23
CA VAL A 43 -2.46 6.22 26.29
C VAL A 43 -1.43 7.06 25.54
N CYS A 44 -0.14 6.83 25.79
CA CYS A 44 0.92 7.54 25.09
C CYS A 44 0.91 7.13 23.61
N VAL A 45 0.49 8.08 22.78
CA VAL A 45 0.61 8.06 21.32
C VAL A 45 2.07 7.78 20.95
N ILE A 46 2.27 6.67 20.25
CA ILE A 46 3.52 6.32 19.58
C ILE A 46 3.89 7.50 18.69
N LYS A 47 5.11 8.04 18.80
CA LYS A 47 5.57 9.20 18.04
C LYS A 47 5.33 8.99 16.54
N GLU A 48 4.45 9.81 15.96
CA GLU A 48 4.31 10.00 14.53
C GLU A 48 5.59 10.69 14.04
N ASP A 49 6.60 9.90 13.69
CA ASP A 49 7.53 10.33 12.66
C ASP A 49 6.66 10.53 11.41
N ASP A 50 6.26 11.77 11.18
CA ASP A 50 5.54 12.24 10.01
C ASP A 50 6.14 11.52 8.79
N ILE A 51 5.36 10.72 8.07
CA ILE A 51 5.84 10.07 6.85
C ILE A 51 6.06 11.19 5.85
N MET A 52 7.23 11.80 5.94
CA MET A 52 7.61 12.93 5.11
C MET A 52 7.56 12.44 3.68
N SER A 53 6.76 13.12 2.87
CA SER A 53 6.62 12.81 1.46
C SER A 53 7.40 13.84 0.66
N LYS A 54 8.09 13.38 -0.38
CA LYS A 54 8.83 14.23 -1.30
C LYS A 54 8.26 14.09 -2.71
N ARG A 55 8.46 15.14 -3.50
CA ARG A 55 8.02 15.19 -4.90
C ARG A 55 9.20 15.06 -5.84
N ILE A 56 9.11 14.13 -6.79
CA ILE A 56 10.06 14.01 -7.90
C ILE A 56 9.38 14.59 -9.15
N PRO A 57 9.99 15.60 -9.80
CA PRO A 57 9.44 16.17 -11.03
C PRO A 57 9.52 15.16 -12.19
N LEU A 58 8.49 15.17 -13.04
CA LEU A 58 8.40 14.35 -14.24
C LEU A 58 8.28 15.24 -15.48
N THR A 59 8.31 14.62 -16.66
CA THR A 59 7.94 15.31 -17.91
C THR A 59 6.47 15.78 -17.90
N GLN A 60 6.11 16.70 -18.81
CA GLN A 60 4.75 17.22 -18.97
C GLN A 60 4.20 17.96 -17.74
N GLY A 61 5.09 18.57 -16.94
CA GLY A 61 4.74 19.34 -15.73
C GLY A 61 4.13 18.51 -14.62
N GLN A 62 4.20 17.18 -14.70
CA GLN A 62 3.71 16.28 -13.66
C GLN A 62 4.77 16.10 -12.57
N PHE A 63 4.33 15.61 -11.41
CA PHE A 63 5.22 15.19 -10.33
C PHE A 63 4.68 13.90 -9.72
N THR A 64 5.56 13.12 -9.13
CA THR A 64 5.18 11.94 -8.35
C THR A 64 5.54 12.14 -6.89
N ILE A 65 4.70 11.62 -6.00
CA ILE A 65 4.89 11.66 -4.55
C ILE A 65 5.50 10.34 -4.11
N VAL A 66 6.55 10.40 -3.31
CA VAL A 66 7.28 9.24 -2.77
C VAL A 66 7.59 9.46 -1.30
N ASP A 67 7.87 8.40 -0.57
CA ASP A 67 8.35 8.50 0.82
C ASP A 67 9.77 9.07 0.87
N ASP A 68 10.06 9.85 1.90
CA ASP A 68 11.36 10.52 2.08
C ASP A 68 12.55 9.56 2.03
N ASN A 69 12.41 8.40 2.68
CA ASN A 69 13.44 7.36 2.72
C ASN A 69 13.79 6.75 1.35
N MET A 70 12.90 6.86 0.36
CA MET A 70 13.09 6.36 -1.00
C MET A 70 13.48 7.47 -1.97
N TYR A 71 13.42 8.74 -1.56
CA TYR A 71 13.63 9.87 -2.45
C TYR A 71 15.01 9.83 -3.11
N ASP A 72 16.08 9.75 -2.31
CA ASP A 72 17.46 9.79 -2.83
C ASP A 72 17.73 8.62 -3.79
N TYR A 73 17.23 7.43 -3.44
CA TYR A 73 17.34 6.24 -4.28
C TYR A 73 16.59 6.39 -5.62
N LEU A 74 15.37 6.93 -5.62
CA LEU A 74 14.59 7.07 -6.84
C LEU A 74 15.06 8.25 -7.70
N ASN A 75 15.63 9.28 -7.10
CA ASN A 75 16.06 10.50 -7.77
C ASN A 75 17.36 10.33 -8.58
N GLN A 76 18.02 9.17 -8.48
CA GLN A 76 19.20 8.85 -9.30
C GLN A 76 18.86 8.64 -10.80
N TRP A 77 17.58 8.45 -11.14
CA TRP A 77 17.11 8.28 -12.51
C TRP A 77 16.22 9.44 -12.99
N LYS A 78 16.27 9.70 -14.29
CA LYS A 78 15.31 10.58 -14.97
C LYS A 78 14.00 9.83 -15.21
N TRP A 79 12.93 10.29 -14.58
CA TRP A 79 11.59 9.74 -14.73
C TRP A 79 10.74 10.56 -15.70
N HIS A 80 9.84 9.88 -16.41
CA HIS A 80 8.92 10.45 -17.38
C HIS A 80 7.48 10.16 -16.98
N ALA A 81 6.59 11.10 -17.25
CA ALA A 81 5.15 10.88 -17.13
C ALA A 81 4.64 10.18 -18.40
N ALA A 82 4.20 8.93 -18.27
CA ALA A 82 3.55 8.20 -19.35
C ALA A 82 2.02 8.21 -19.18
N LYS A 83 1.29 8.57 -20.23
CA LYS A 83 -0.18 8.53 -20.24
C LYS A 83 -0.67 7.08 -20.22
N THR A 84 -1.75 6.83 -19.49
CA THR A 84 -2.45 5.55 -19.48
C THR A 84 -3.67 5.58 -20.39
N THR A 85 -4.16 4.41 -20.77
CA THR A 85 -5.38 4.29 -21.60
C THR A 85 -6.62 4.85 -20.91
N CYS A 86 -6.62 4.95 -19.58
CA CYS A 86 -7.69 5.55 -18.80
C CYS A 86 -7.54 7.07 -18.54
N GLY A 87 -6.55 7.72 -19.17
CA GLY A 87 -6.35 9.18 -19.08
C GLY A 87 -5.55 9.67 -17.87
N GLY A 88 -4.96 8.77 -17.08
CA GLY A 88 -4.05 9.13 -15.99
C GLY A 88 -2.59 9.14 -16.43
N TYR A 89 -1.69 9.48 -15.51
CA TYR A 89 -0.24 9.41 -15.71
C TYR A 89 0.40 8.42 -14.74
N ARG A 90 1.50 7.81 -15.18
CA ARG A 90 2.35 6.96 -14.34
C ARG A 90 3.82 7.34 -14.54
N ALA A 91 4.62 7.23 -13.48
CA ALA A 91 6.05 7.47 -13.56
C ALA A 91 6.78 6.26 -14.15
N VAL A 92 7.49 6.47 -15.26
CA VAL A 92 8.28 5.44 -15.96
C VAL A 92 9.69 5.93 -16.25
N ARG A 93 10.65 5.02 -16.31
CA ARG A 93 12.00 5.26 -16.81
C ARG A 93 12.38 4.23 -17.87
N SER A 94 13.27 4.60 -18.77
CA SER A 94 13.91 3.67 -19.69
C SER A 94 15.17 3.11 -19.04
N ASP A 95 15.27 1.79 -18.99
CA ASP A 95 16.49 1.09 -18.63
C ASP A 95 17.22 0.67 -19.91
N ASN A 96 18.31 1.39 -20.22
CA ASN A 96 19.09 1.17 -21.44
C ASN A 96 19.86 -0.16 -21.41
N ILE A 97 20.17 -0.69 -20.22
CA ILE A 97 20.94 -1.94 -20.08
C ILE A 97 20.10 -3.12 -20.55
N ASN A 98 18.85 -3.19 -20.09
CA ASN A 98 17.93 -4.27 -20.41
C ASN A 98 16.96 -3.93 -21.55
N ASN A 99 17.05 -2.71 -22.10
CA ASN A 99 16.10 -2.12 -23.04
C ASN A 99 14.62 -2.27 -22.58
N LYS A 100 14.36 -1.91 -21.31
CA LYS A 100 13.05 -2.10 -20.67
C LYS A 100 12.46 -0.79 -20.15
N CYS A 101 11.13 -0.69 -20.22
CA CYS A 101 10.40 0.35 -19.52
C CYS A 101 10.13 -0.10 -18.08
N VAL A 102 10.67 0.65 -17.11
CA VAL A 102 10.52 0.37 -15.68
C VAL A 102 9.51 1.35 -15.08
N LEU A 103 8.59 0.83 -14.27
CA LEU A 103 7.60 1.59 -13.53
C LEU A 103 8.13 1.92 -12.12
N MET A 104 7.98 3.16 -11.68
CA MET A 104 8.43 3.57 -10.33
C MET A 104 7.76 2.74 -9.24
N SER A 105 6.45 2.52 -9.33
CA SER A 105 5.71 1.67 -8.38
C SER A 105 6.23 0.24 -8.29
N ARG A 106 6.77 -0.31 -9.39
CA ARG A 106 7.37 -1.66 -9.39
C ARG A 106 8.78 -1.68 -8.82
N GLU A 107 9.55 -0.62 -9.04
CA GLU A 107 10.89 -0.45 -8.45
C GLU A 107 10.79 -0.43 -6.93
N ILE A 108 9.91 0.41 -6.38
CA ILE A 108 9.70 0.55 -4.93
C ILE A 108 9.30 -0.78 -4.28
N MET A 109 8.48 -1.58 -4.99
CA MET A 109 8.02 -2.89 -4.51
C MET A 109 9.01 -4.04 -4.79
N GLY A 110 10.20 -3.78 -5.32
CA GLY A 110 11.20 -4.82 -5.60
C GLY A 110 10.77 -5.79 -6.70
N PHE A 111 10.06 -5.33 -7.73
CA PHE A 111 9.65 -6.10 -8.90
C PHE A 111 8.95 -7.43 -8.60
N PRO A 112 7.79 -7.42 -7.93
CA PRO A 112 7.14 -8.65 -7.54
C PRO A 112 6.78 -9.50 -8.77
N LYS A 113 7.29 -10.74 -8.79
CA LYS A 113 7.09 -11.69 -9.91
C LYS A 113 5.62 -12.09 -10.01
N ARG A 114 5.09 -12.10 -11.24
CA ARG A 114 3.69 -12.49 -11.55
C ARG A 114 2.61 -11.71 -10.80
N LYS A 115 2.94 -10.56 -10.21
CA LYS A 115 2.01 -9.64 -9.55
C LYS A 115 2.01 -8.28 -10.25
N VAL A 116 0.90 -7.58 -10.10
CA VAL A 116 0.78 -6.15 -10.44
C VAL A 116 0.88 -5.32 -9.17
N VAL A 117 1.22 -4.04 -9.32
CA VAL A 117 1.21 -3.08 -8.22
C VAL A 117 -0.06 -2.24 -8.36
N ASP A 118 -0.93 -2.31 -7.35
CA ASP A 118 -2.17 -1.55 -7.25
C ASP A 118 -1.93 -0.29 -6.40
N HIS A 119 -2.60 0.79 -6.79
CA HIS A 119 -2.61 2.08 -6.09
C HIS A 119 -3.94 2.20 -5.36
N ILE A 120 -3.90 2.26 -4.02
CA ILE A 120 -5.10 2.25 -3.16
C ILE A 120 -5.98 3.46 -3.48
N ASP A 121 -5.39 4.65 -3.62
CA ASP A 121 -6.08 5.91 -3.94
C ASP A 121 -6.44 6.11 -5.42
N HIS A 122 -6.10 5.15 -6.29
CA HIS A 122 -6.23 5.24 -7.76
C HIS A 122 -5.38 6.33 -8.44
N ASN A 123 -4.48 6.98 -7.72
CA ASN A 123 -3.53 7.93 -8.26
C ASN A 123 -2.19 7.24 -8.53
N MET A 124 -1.93 6.93 -9.79
CA MET A 124 -0.69 6.26 -10.24
C MET A 124 0.58 7.12 -10.10
N LEU A 125 0.46 8.41 -9.75
CA LEU A 125 1.58 9.29 -9.41
C LEU A 125 1.82 9.37 -7.89
N ASN A 126 0.95 8.81 -7.05
CA ASN A 126 1.20 8.64 -5.63
C ASN A 126 1.89 7.29 -5.38
N ASN A 127 3.22 7.28 -5.39
CA ASN A 127 4.04 6.09 -5.26
C ASN A 127 4.58 5.88 -3.83
N GLN A 128 3.94 6.48 -2.83
CA GLN A 128 4.22 6.21 -1.43
C GLN A 128 3.96 4.74 -1.09
N GLY A 129 4.81 4.15 -0.26
CA GLY A 129 4.76 2.74 0.15
C GLY A 129 3.44 2.37 0.82
N SER A 130 2.85 3.29 1.57
CA SER A 130 1.52 3.11 2.19
C SER A 130 0.37 3.09 1.18
N ASN A 131 0.55 3.70 -0.01
CA ASN A 131 -0.47 3.77 -1.05
C ASN A 131 -0.35 2.66 -2.10
N ILE A 132 0.77 1.97 -2.19
CA ILE A 132 1.01 0.92 -3.19
C ILE A 132 1.03 -0.48 -2.56
N ARG A 133 0.51 -1.47 -3.29
CA ARG A 133 0.50 -2.86 -2.83
C ARG A 133 0.61 -3.86 -3.96
N ALA A 134 1.28 -4.98 -3.71
CA ALA A 134 1.40 -6.07 -4.69
C ALA A 134 0.15 -6.95 -4.68
N CYS A 135 -0.52 -7.07 -5.83
CA CYS A 135 -1.76 -7.83 -5.94
C CYS A 135 -1.84 -8.65 -7.23
N SER A 136 -2.86 -9.50 -7.30
CA SER A 136 -3.25 -10.18 -8.54
C SER A 136 -4.09 -9.26 -9.44
N TYR A 137 -4.19 -9.58 -10.74
CA TYR A 137 -5.06 -8.86 -11.66
C TYR A 137 -6.53 -8.83 -11.20
N SER A 138 -7.02 -9.90 -10.57
CA SER A 138 -8.39 -9.96 -10.04
C SER A 138 -8.58 -8.96 -8.89
N GLN A 139 -7.63 -8.87 -7.97
CA GLN A 139 -7.65 -7.93 -6.85
C GLN A 139 -7.56 -6.48 -7.33
N ASN A 140 -6.65 -6.19 -8.28
CA ASN A 140 -6.58 -4.87 -8.93
C ASN A 140 -7.93 -4.48 -9.57
N ASN A 141 -8.61 -5.42 -10.23
CA ASN A 141 -9.93 -5.18 -10.80
C ASN A 141 -11.03 -4.99 -9.73
N GLN A 142 -10.90 -5.60 -8.55
CA GLN A 142 -11.80 -5.36 -7.42
C GLN A 142 -11.66 -3.93 -6.90
N ASN A 143 -10.46 -3.34 -6.97
CA ASN A 143 -10.21 -1.96 -6.62
C ASN A 143 -10.68 -0.95 -7.71
N ARG A 144 -11.04 -1.41 -8.92
CA ARG A 144 -11.35 -0.50 -10.03
C ARG A 144 -12.58 0.39 -9.80
N LEU A 145 -12.47 1.68 -10.09
CA LEU A 145 -13.59 2.62 -10.06
C LEU A 145 -14.71 2.26 -11.08
N LYS A 146 -15.92 2.73 -10.77
CA LYS A 146 -17.08 2.64 -11.67
C LYS A 146 -16.86 3.55 -12.90
N ILE A 147 -17.26 3.06 -14.07
CA ILE A 147 -17.23 3.85 -15.32
C ILE A 147 -18.36 4.89 -15.26
N LYS A 148 -18.05 6.17 -15.54
CA LYS A 148 -18.98 7.31 -15.39
C LYS A 148 -20.24 7.21 -16.28
N LEU A 149 -20.14 6.66 -17.49
CA LEU A 149 -21.24 6.58 -18.47
C LEU A 149 -22.21 5.41 -18.22
N CYS A 150 -22.48 5.08 -16.96
CA CYS A 150 -23.39 4.00 -16.57
C CYS A 150 -24.71 4.55 -16.04
N SER A 151 -25.73 3.69 -15.95
CA SER A 151 -27.05 4.04 -15.41
C SER A 151 -27.04 4.50 -13.95
N SER A 152 -25.94 4.31 -13.23
CA SER A 152 -25.76 4.74 -11.84
C SER A 152 -24.30 5.13 -11.62
N LYS A 153 -24.08 6.14 -10.78
CA LYS A 153 -22.75 6.53 -10.29
C LYS A 153 -22.15 5.49 -9.33
N TYR A 154 -22.98 4.61 -8.75
CA TYR A 154 -22.54 3.65 -7.75
C TYR A 154 -22.01 2.35 -8.36
N LYS A 155 -20.93 1.85 -7.79
CA LYS A 155 -20.31 0.57 -8.14
C LYS A 155 -21.22 -0.59 -7.75
N GLY A 156 -21.31 -1.58 -8.64
CA GLY A 156 -22.20 -2.73 -8.45
C GLY A 156 -23.69 -2.48 -8.68
N VAL A 157 -24.10 -1.21 -8.84
CA VAL A 157 -25.52 -0.82 -9.05
C VAL A 157 -25.78 -0.53 -10.53
N CYS A 158 -26.90 -1.02 -11.06
CA CYS A 158 -27.42 -0.70 -12.38
C CYS A 158 -28.95 -0.68 -12.42
N TRP A 159 -29.53 0.13 -13.30
CA TRP A 159 -30.98 0.20 -13.48
C TRP A 159 -31.48 -1.06 -14.20
N HIS A 160 -32.49 -1.73 -13.64
CA HIS A 160 -33.13 -2.89 -14.23
C HIS A 160 -34.51 -2.51 -14.76
N LYS A 161 -34.57 -2.31 -16.09
CA LYS A 161 -35.76 -1.77 -16.79
C LYS A 161 -37.02 -2.60 -16.56
N HIS A 162 -36.91 -3.94 -16.59
CA HIS A 162 -38.10 -4.80 -16.50
C HIS A 162 -38.78 -4.74 -15.12
N SER A 163 -38.01 -4.60 -14.05
CA SER A 163 -38.56 -4.52 -12.69
C SER A 163 -38.70 -3.09 -12.16
N ASN A 164 -38.31 -2.08 -12.95
CA ASN A 164 -38.20 -0.68 -12.53
C ASN A 164 -37.50 -0.50 -11.16
N LYS A 165 -36.39 -1.23 -10.96
CA LYS A 165 -35.63 -1.24 -9.70
C LYS A 165 -34.13 -1.16 -9.95
N TRP A 166 -33.38 -0.74 -8.95
CA TRP A 166 -31.92 -0.79 -8.93
C TRP A 166 -31.45 -2.21 -8.64
N GLN A 167 -30.86 -2.87 -9.63
CA GLN A 167 -30.23 -4.16 -9.46
C GLN A 167 -28.80 -4.00 -8.95
N VAL A 168 -28.47 -4.77 -7.92
CA VAL A 168 -27.15 -4.79 -7.31
C VAL A 168 -26.51 -6.15 -7.52
N LYS A 169 -25.29 -6.16 -8.04
CA LYS A 169 -24.53 -7.37 -8.32
C LYS A 169 -23.05 -7.20 -8.02
N ILE A 170 -22.41 -8.30 -7.65
CA ILE A 170 -20.98 -8.39 -7.39
C ILE A 170 -20.41 -9.60 -8.12
N THR A 171 -19.19 -9.48 -8.66
CA THR A 171 -18.51 -10.61 -9.31
C THR A 171 -17.39 -11.09 -8.40
N VAL A 172 -17.48 -12.34 -7.94
CA VAL A 172 -16.48 -12.98 -7.07
C VAL A 172 -16.04 -14.27 -7.74
N ASN A 173 -14.73 -14.48 -7.88
CA ASN A 173 -14.18 -15.70 -8.51
C ASN A 173 -14.82 -16.02 -9.87
N LYS A 174 -14.98 -14.99 -10.72
CA LYS A 174 -15.63 -15.05 -12.04
C LYS A 174 -17.14 -15.39 -12.02
N LYS A 175 -17.75 -15.59 -10.85
CA LYS A 175 -19.19 -15.83 -10.69
C LYS A 175 -19.89 -14.54 -10.32
N ARG A 176 -20.97 -14.23 -11.03
CA ARG A 176 -21.83 -13.07 -10.75
C ARG A 176 -22.84 -13.47 -9.68
N ILE A 177 -22.84 -12.74 -8.57
CA ILE A 177 -23.76 -12.91 -7.46
C ILE A 177 -24.72 -11.72 -7.46
N GLN A 178 -26.01 -11.99 -7.56
CA GLN A 178 -27.05 -10.98 -7.37
C GLN A 178 -27.22 -10.71 -5.88
N ILE A 179 -27.11 -9.44 -5.48
CA ILE A 179 -27.26 -9.01 -4.08
C ILE A 179 -28.73 -8.70 -3.80
N GLY A 180 -29.41 -8.01 -4.71
CA GLY A 180 -30.82 -7.68 -4.57
C GLY A 180 -31.32 -6.70 -5.62
N LEU A 181 -32.62 -6.37 -5.50
CA LEU A 181 -33.29 -5.31 -6.22
C LEU A 181 -33.78 -4.28 -5.20
N TYR A 182 -33.49 -3.01 -5.43
CA TYR A 182 -33.78 -1.91 -4.50
C TYR A 182 -34.59 -0.82 -5.21
N THR A 183 -35.45 -0.12 -4.48
CA THR A 183 -36.17 1.06 -4.98
C THR A 183 -35.26 2.28 -5.05
N ASP A 184 -34.31 2.37 -4.12
CA ASP A 184 -33.31 3.43 -4.06
C ASP A 184 -31.89 2.94 -4.41
N ALA A 185 -31.14 3.79 -5.12
CA ALA A 185 -29.78 3.49 -5.56
C ALA A 185 -28.78 3.57 -4.41
N ILE A 186 -28.99 4.44 -3.42
CA ILE A 186 -28.10 4.62 -2.27
C ILE A 186 -28.17 3.39 -1.37
N GLU A 187 -29.38 2.89 -1.07
CA GLU A 187 -29.55 1.62 -0.35
C GLU A 187 -28.85 0.45 -1.04
N GLY A 188 -29.03 0.35 -2.36
CA GLY A 188 -28.36 -0.67 -3.17
C GLY A 188 -26.83 -0.56 -3.12
N ALA A 189 -26.29 0.66 -3.10
CA ALA A 189 -24.86 0.91 -2.98
C ALA A 189 -24.30 0.56 -1.59
N LYS A 190 -25.02 0.86 -0.50
CA LYS A 190 -24.66 0.41 0.86
C LYS A 190 -24.66 -1.12 0.96
N ALA A 191 -25.63 -1.78 0.33
CA ALA A 191 -25.69 -3.24 0.27
C ALA A 191 -24.50 -3.83 -0.52
N TYR A 192 -24.08 -3.16 -1.60
CA TYR A 192 -22.86 -3.50 -2.33
C TYR A 192 -21.63 -3.39 -1.43
N ASP A 193 -21.45 -2.27 -0.74
CA ASP A 193 -20.26 -2.01 0.10
C ASP A 193 -20.09 -3.07 1.19
N LYS A 194 -21.20 -3.46 1.85
CA LYS A 194 -21.20 -4.55 2.83
C LYS A 194 -20.71 -5.87 2.23
N LYS A 195 -21.13 -6.20 1.00
CA LYS A 195 -20.70 -7.42 0.30
C LYS A 195 -19.27 -7.30 -0.23
N ALA A 196 -18.88 -6.14 -0.75
CA ALA A 196 -17.54 -5.86 -1.24
C ALA A 196 -16.50 -5.97 -0.12
N LYS A 197 -16.77 -5.35 1.05
CA LYS A 197 -15.92 -5.48 2.24
C LYS A 197 -15.78 -6.93 2.68
N LYS A 198 -16.87 -7.72 2.64
CA LYS A 198 -16.86 -9.15 2.98
C LYS A 198 -16.02 -9.98 2.00
N TYR A 199 -16.15 -9.76 0.69
CA TYR A 199 -15.53 -10.63 -0.32
C TYR A 199 -14.14 -10.18 -0.78
N PHE A 200 -13.87 -8.87 -0.81
CA PHE A 200 -12.64 -8.30 -1.36
C PHE A 200 -11.70 -7.74 -0.28
N GLY A 201 -12.20 -7.55 0.96
CA GLY A 201 -11.39 -7.06 2.07
C GLY A 201 -10.77 -5.70 1.74
N GLU A 202 -9.44 -5.61 1.87
CA GLU A 202 -8.67 -4.41 1.57
C GLU A 202 -8.76 -3.94 0.10
N PHE A 203 -9.08 -4.83 -0.85
CA PHE A 203 -9.21 -4.51 -2.27
C PHE A 203 -10.61 -4.01 -2.65
N ALA A 204 -11.49 -3.86 -1.67
CA ALA A 204 -12.83 -3.34 -1.90
C ALA A 204 -12.79 -1.84 -2.19
N CYS A 205 -13.09 -1.45 -3.43
CA CYS A 205 -13.46 -0.07 -3.71
C CYS A 205 -14.96 0.12 -3.38
N LEU A 206 -15.20 0.87 -2.31
CA LEU A 206 -16.51 1.16 -1.72
C LEU A 206 -17.13 2.44 -2.30
N ASN A 207 -18.42 2.62 -2.10
CA ASN A 207 -19.16 3.81 -2.50
C ASN A 207 -19.29 4.85 -1.37
N PHE A 208 -19.25 4.40 -0.11
CA PHE A 208 -19.36 5.22 1.11
C PHE A 208 -18.26 4.92 2.11
#